data_AF-A0A1S8MYA7-F1
#
_entry.id   AF-A0A1S8MYA7-F1
#
_cell.length_a   1.000
_cell.length_b   1.000
_cell.length_c   1.000
_cell.angle_alpha   90.00
_cell.angle_beta   90.00
_cell.angle_gamma   90.00
#
_symmetry.space_group_name_H-M   'P 1'
#
loop_
_entity.id
_entity.type
_entity.pdbx_description
1 polymer ?
#
loop_
_entity_poly.entity_id
_entity_poly.type
_entity_poly.pdbx_seq_one_letter_code
_entity_poly.pdbx_strand_id
1 'polypeptide(L)' 'MKKIATVDAVGHVICHDITRIVKDVVKDRAFKKGHIVREEDIPVLLSIGKEHLYVWEKEEGMLHEN' A
#
# COMPACT_ATOMS: atom_id res chain seq x y z
N MET A 1 -2.42 -13.19 -3.58
CA MET A 1 -1.98 -11.78 -3.68
C MET A 1 -2.74 -11.16 -4.83
N LYS A 2 -3.32 -9.98 -4.64
CA LYS A 2 -4.14 -9.31 -5.67
C LYS A 2 -3.42 -8.04 -6.12
N LYS A 3 -3.36 -7.81 -7.43
CA LYS A 3 -2.93 -6.53 -7.99
C LYS A 3 -4.16 -5.63 -8.06
N ILE A 4 -4.14 -4.53 -7.33
CA ILE A 4 -5.23 -3.53 -7.33
C ILE A 4 -4.67 -2.16 -7.66
N ALA A 5 -5.52 -1.26 -8.13
CA ALA A 5 -5.14 0.13 -8.30
C ALA A 5 -4.82 0.74 -6.93
N THR A 6 -3.80 1.59 -6.85
CA THR A 6 -3.38 2.22 -5.59
C THR A 6 -4.54 2.96 -4.95
N VAL A 7 -5.37 3.66 -5.73
CA VAL A 7 -6.56 4.38 -5.25
C VAL A 7 -7.58 3.48 -4.55
N ASP A 8 -7.66 2.20 -4.92
CA ASP A 8 -8.57 1.21 -4.33
C ASP A 8 -7.91 0.40 -3.21
N ALA A 9 -6.65 0.71 -2.88
CA ALA A 9 -5.87 -0.09 -1.95
C ALA A 9 -6.13 0.19 -0.48
N VAL A 10 -6.89 1.24 -0.15
CA VAL A 10 -7.27 1.58 1.22
C VAL A 10 -7.87 0.36 1.93
N GLY A 11 -7.45 0.11 3.17
CA GLY A 11 -7.87 -1.05 3.97
C GLY A 11 -7.11 -2.35 3.69
N HIS A 12 -6.35 -2.42 2.59
CA HIS A 12 -5.60 -3.62 2.23
C HIS A 12 -4.18 -3.65 2.82
N VAL A 13 -3.63 -4.85 2.99
CA VAL A 13 -2.29 -5.06 3.55
C VAL A 13 -1.24 -5.23 2.45
N ILE A 14 -0.17 -4.43 2.48
CA ILE A 14 0.92 -4.50 1.51
C ILE A 14 1.75 -5.78 1.70
N CYS A 15 1.97 -6.55 0.63
CA CYS A 15 2.71 -7.82 0.68
C CYS A 15 4.25 -7.67 0.72
N HIS A 16 4.77 -6.50 0.38
CA HIS A 16 6.20 -6.25 0.16
C HIS A 16 6.62 -4.89 0.71
N ASP A 17 7.92 -4.72 0.93
CA ASP A 17 8.44 -3.41 1.28
C ASP A 17 8.44 -2.50 0.04
N ILE A 18 7.98 -1.25 0.20
CA ILE A 18 8.02 -0.24 -0.85
C ILE A 18 9.07 0.78 -0.45
N THR A 19 10.13 0.85 -1.26
CA THR A 19 11.20 1.83 -1.08
C THR A 19 10.93 3.04 -1.95
N ARG A 20 11.07 4.23 -1.40
CA ARG A 20 11.06 5.47 -2.18
C ARG A 20 12.51 5.88 -2.43
N ILE A 21 12.83 6.10 -3.70
CA ILE A 21 14.12 6.65 -4.10
C ILE A 21 13.86 8.08 -4.54
N VAL A 22 14.24 9.06 -3.70
CA VAL A 22 14.31 10.45 -4.11
C VAL A 22 15.75 10.72 -4.52
N LYS A 23 15.96 10.99 -5.80
CA LYS A 23 17.29 11.28 -6.35
C LYS A 23 17.93 12.42 -5.55
N ASP A 24 19.15 12.21 -5.09
CA ASP A 24 19.99 13.17 -4.35
C ASP A 24 19.50 13.59 -2.95
N VAL A 25 18.44 12.97 -2.42
CA VAL A 25 17.86 13.37 -1.12
C VAL A 25 17.83 12.22 -0.13
N VAL A 26 17.05 11.16 -0.38
CA VAL A 26 16.82 10.07 0.58
C VAL A 26 16.45 8.76 -0.15
N LYS A 27 17.08 7.65 0.27
CA LYS A 27 16.62 6.27 0.01
C LYS A 27 16.08 5.71 1.32
N ASP A 28 14.77 5.82 1.52
CA ASP A 28 14.11 5.31 2.72
C ASP A 28 12.93 4.42 2.36
N ARG A 29 12.59 3.54 3.30
CA ARG A 29 11.46 2.63 3.18
C ARG A 29 10.18 3.39 3.47
N ALA A 30 9.49 3.81 2.41
CA ALA A 30 8.21 4.51 2.52
C ALA A 30 7.12 3.62 3.14
N PHE A 31 7.08 2.33 2.78
CA PHE A 31 6.12 1.38 3.35
C PHE A 31 6.78 0.05 3.68
N LYS A 32 6.38 -0.54 4.81
CA LYS A 32 6.82 -1.88 5.25
C LYS A 32 5.81 -2.94 4.80
N LYS A 33 6.29 -4.15 4.52
CA LYS A 33 5.43 -5.34 4.42
C LYS A 33 4.57 -5.44 5.69
N GLY A 34 3.27 -5.68 5.51
CA GLY A 34 2.30 -5.74 6.61
C GLY A 34 1.64 -4.40 6.94
N HIS A 35 2.04 -3.31 6.28
CA HIS A 35 1.37 -2.02 6.38
C HIS A 35 -0.05 -2.08 5.80
N ILE A 36 -1.02 -1.53 6.52
CA ILE A 36 -2.39 -1.34 6.04
C ILE A 36 -2.46 0.01 5.35
N VAL A 37 -2.80 0.01 4.06
CA VAL A 37 -2.92 1.24 3.27
C VAL A 37 -4.07 2.10 3.81
N ARG A 38 -3.80 3.39 3.99
CA ARG A 38 -4.76 4.42 4.38
C ARG A 38 -4.97 5.42 3.24
N GLU A 39 -6.02 6.23 3.34
CA GLU A 39 -6.29 7.30 2.36
C GLU A 39 -5.11 8.27 2.21
N GLU A 40 -4.41 8.59 3.31
CA GLU A 40 -3.21 9.42 3.34
C GLU A 40 -2.01 8.82 2.57
N ASP A 41 -1.98 7.50 2.44
CA ASP A 41 -0.90 6.79 1.75
C ASP A 41 -1.06 6.83 0.23
N ILE A 42 -2.29 6.99 -0.28
CA ILE A 42 -2.61 7.01 -1.70
C ILE A 42 -1.81 8.06 -2.47
N PRO A 43 -1.85 9.36 -2.10
CA PRO A 43 -1.07 10.37 -2.81
C PRO A 43 0.43 10.12 -2.70
N VAL A 44 0.92 9.54 -1.60
CA VAL A 44 2.34 9.20 -1.42
C VAL A 44 2.74 8.08 -2.38
N LEU A 45 1.97 7.01 -2.46
CA LEU A 45 2.20 5.87 -3.35
C LEU A 45 2.14 6.29 -4.82
N LEU A 46 1.19 7.13 -5.19
CA LEU A 46 1.12 7.69 -6.55
C LEU A 46 2.33 8.60 -6.85
N SER A 47 2.76 9.42 -5.88
CA SER A 47 3.92 10.33 -6.06
C SER A 47 5.24 9.59 -6.31
N ILE A 48 5.35 8.33 -5.89
CA ILE A 48 6.52 7.47 -6.15
C ILE A 48 6.36 6.59 -7.39
N GLY A 49 5.32 6.81 -8.20
CA GLY A 49 5.05 6.08 -9.44
C GLY A 49 4.42 4.70 -9.24
N LYS A 50 3.87 4.40 -8.05
CA LYS A 50 3.14 3.16 -7.79
C LYS A 50 1.66 3.38 -8.06
N GLU A 51 1.26 3.16 -9.31
CA GLU A 51 -0.16 3.20 -9.73
C GLU A 51 -0.92 1.92 -9.33
N HIS A 52 -0.19 0.82 -9.14
CA HIS A 52 -0.76 -0.47 -8.73
C HIS A 52 0.04 -1.08 -7.58
N LEU A 53 -0.68 -1.69 -6.64
CA LEU A 53 -0.12 -2.39 -5.49
C LEU A 53 -0.44 -3.88 -5.53
N TYR A 54 0.51 -4.67 -5.00
CA TYR A 54 0.26 -6.05 -4.64
C TYR A 54 -0.08 -6.11 -3.17
N VAL A 55 -1.34 -6.43 -2.90
CA VAL A 55 -1.89 -6.53 -1.55
C VAL A 55 -2.31 -7.96 -1.24
N TRP A 56 -2.35 -8.25 0.05
CA TRP A 56 -3.07 -9.42 0.54
C TRP A 56 -4.54 -9.15 0.37
N GLU A 57 -5.22 -10.09 -0.26
CA GLU A 57 -6.67 -10.14 -0.23
C GLU A 57 -7.02 -10.56 1.20
N LYS A 58 -7.37 -9.59 2.05
CA LYS A 58 -8.18 -9.90 3.22
C LYS A 58 -9.55 -10.19 2.62
N GLU A 59 -10.05 -11.40 2.74
CA GLU A 59 -11.47 -11.65 2.53
C GLU A 59 -12.20 -10.75 3.52
N GLU A 60 -12.62 -9.57 3.05
CA GLU A 60 -13.44 -8.61 3.79
C GLU A 60 -14.88 -9.14 3.80
N GLY A 61 -15.04 -10.30 4.43
CA GLY A 61 -16.31 -11.00 4.63
C GLY A 61 -16.57 -11.37 6.08
N MET A 62 -15.65 -11.08 7.00
CA MET A 62 -15.84 -11.34 8.44
C MET A 62 -15.48 -10.10 9.27
N LEU A 63 -16.29 -9.04 9.13
CA LEU A 63 -16.64 -8.21 10.27
C LEU A 63 -18.08 -8.58 10.64
N HIS A 64 -18.23 -9.74 11.27
CA HIS A 64 -19.35 -9.99 12.17
C HIS A 64 -18.73 -9.98 13.56
N GLU A 65 -19.05 -8.97 14.35
CA GLU A 65 -19.22 -9.10 15.80
C GLU A 65 -19.74 -7.79 16.40
N ASN A 66 -21.06 -7.83 16.70
CA ASN A 66 -21.86 -7.14 17.72
C ASN A 66 -21.76 -5.63 17.94
#